data_AF-A0A3P7KN81-F1
#
_entry.id   AF-A0A3P7KN81-F1
#
_cell.length_a   1.000
_cell.length_b   1.000
_cell.length_c   1.000
_cell.angle_alpha   90.00
_cell.angle_beta   90.00
_cell.angle_gamma   90.00
#
_symmetry.space_group_name_H-M   'P 1'
#
loop_
_entity.id
_entity.type
_entity.pdbx_description
1 polymer ?
#
loop_
_entity_poly.entity_id
_entity_poly.type
_entity_poly.pdbx_seq_one_letter_code
_entity_poly.pdbx_strand_id
1 'polypeptide(L)'
;VRAINSTWLRRCDASHFLTNSGRFLNSFTPYHTIFSSLPESYFKLFWKTRLALYYVYTNISAHYDWYYKADDDTYVIVENLRAYLATFNSNEPHYIGFRIKRRMVSF
;
A
#
# COMPACT_ATOMS: atom_id res chain seq x y z
N VAL A 1 -12.52 -3.27 -3.89
CA VAL A 1 -11.27 -3.75 -4.56
C VAL A 1 -11.41 -4.37 -5.97
N ARG A 2 -12.56 -4.87 -6.45
CA ARG A 2 -12.68 -5.44 -7.80
C ARG A 2 -12.19 -4.49 -8.89
N ALA A 3 -12.64 -3.23 -8.84
CA ALA A 3 -12.24 -2.18 -9.79
C ALA A 3 -10.72 -1.97 -9.82
N ILE A 4 -10.07 -1.94 -8.66
CA ILE A 4 -8.62 -1.84 -8.52
C ILE A 4 -7.93 -3.05 -9.19
N ASN A 5 -8.39 -4.27 -8.87
CA ASN A 5 -7.83 -5.50 -9.44
C ASN A 5 -8.04 -5.60 -10.96
N SER A 6 -9.08 -4.99 -11.53
CA SER A 6 -9.30 -4.95 -12.99
C SER A 6 -8.59 -3.80 -13.70
N THR A 7 -7.97 -2.87 -12.97
CA THR A 7 -7.37 -1.65 -13.53
C THR A 7 -5.89 -1.52 -13.19
N TRP A 8 -5.53 -0.59 -12.31
CA TRP A 8 -4.16 -0.15 -12.11
C TRP A 8 -3.29 -1.16 -11.35
N LEU A 9 -3.89 -1.99 -10.50
CA LEU A 9 -3.10 -2.92 -9.68
C LEU A 9 -2.34 -3.95 -10.52
N ARG A 10 -2.95 -4.47 -11.60
CA ARG A 10 -2.30 -5.41 -12.52
C ARG A 10 -1.09 -4.82 -13.26
N ARG A 11 -0.93 -3.50 -13.23
CA ARG A 11 0.20 -2.82 -13.86
C ARG A 11 1.40 -2.71 -12.91
N CYS A 12 1.24 -2.98 -11.62
CA CYS A 12 2.32 -3.02 -10.63
C CYS A 12 3.17 -4.29 -10.77
N ASP A 13 4.43 -4.23 -10.36
CA ASP A 13 5.35 -5.39 -10.36
C ASP A 13 4.95 -6.42 -9.29
N ALA A 14 4.43 -5.94 -8.14
CA ALA A 14 3.80 -6.74 -7.10
C ALA A 14 2.40 -6.20 -6.79
N SER A 15 1.46 -7.09 -6.49
CA SER A 15 0.07 -6.75 -6.20
C SER A 15 -0.41 -7.45 -4.94
N HIS A 16 -0.71 -6.71 -3.88
CA HIS A 16 -1.13 -7.29 -2.60
C HIS A 16 -2.26 -6.48 -1.97
N PHE A 17 -3.42 -7.10 -1.81
CA PHE A 17 -4.48 -6.60 -0.92
C PHE A 17 -4.27 -7.13 0.49
N LEU A 18 -4.20 -6.24 1.47
CA LEU A 18 -4.07 -6.61 2.87
C LEU A 18 -5.42 -6.35 3.55
N THR A 19 -6.01 -7.39 4.13
CA THR A 19 -7.42 -7.37 4.59
C THR A 19 -7.61 -8.12 5.90
N ASN A 20 -8.77 -7.93 6.54
CA ASN A 20 -9.23 -8.75 7.67
C ASN A 20 -9.80 -10.10 7.18
N SER A 21 -10.43 -10.12 6.00
CA SER A 21 -11.14 -11.28 5.48
C SER A 21 -11.13 -11.32 3.95
N GLY A 22 -11.12 -12.54 3.40
CA GLY A 22 -11.30 -12.81 1.98
C GLY A 22 -12.75 -13.03 1.56
N ARG A 23 -13.73 -12.92 2.47
CA ARG A 23 -15.14 -13.32 2.25
C ARG A 23 -15.77 -12.75 0.97
N PHE A 24 -15.41 -11.53 0.59
CA PHE A 24 -15.97 -10.83 -0.58
C PHE A 24 -14.98 -10.72 -1.75
N LEU A 25 -13.87 -11.44 -1.69
CA LEU A 25 -12.84 -11.46 -2.71
C LEU A 25 -12.98 -12.70 -3.58
N ASN A 26 -12.66 -12.58 -4.87
CA ASN A 26 -12.62 -13.74 -5.76
C ASN A 26 -11.26 -14.44 -5.67
N SER A 27 -11.19 -15.67 -6.17
CA SER A 27 -9.98 -16.51 -6.17
C SER A 27 -8.80 -15.89 -6.92
N PHE A 28 -9.05 -14.96 -7.84
CA PHE A 28 -8.03 -14.27 -8.63
C PHE A 28 -7.55 -12.96 -8.01
N THR A 29 -8.02 -12.60 -6.82
CA THR A 29 -7.58 -11.40 -6.12
C THR A 29 -6.36 -11.74 -5.28
N PRO A 30 -5.19 -11.12 -5.49
CA PRO A 30 -4.00 -11.43 -4.71
C PRO A 30 -4.09 -10.75 -3.34
N TYR A 31 -4.64 -11.46 -2.36
CA TYR A 31 -4.89 -10.91 -1.02
C TYR A 31 -4.23 -11.72 0.10
N HIS A 32 -4.03 -11.05 1.24
CA HIS A 32 -3.55 -11.63 2.49
C HIS A 32 -4.44 -11.17 3.65
N THR A 33 -4.85 -12.10 4.51
CA THR A 33 -5.73 -11.80 5.65
C THR A 33 -4.96 -11.45 6.92
N ILE A 34 -3.88 -10.67 6.79
CA ILE A 34 -2.97 -10.36 7.91
C ILE A 34 -3.64 -9.55 9.03
N PHE A 35 -4.80 -8.93 8.77
CA PHE A 35 -5.54 -8.18 9.79
C PHE A 35 -6.59 -9.03 10.51
N SER A 36 -6.69 -10.33 10.25
CA SER A 36 -7.78 -11.19 10.78
C SER A 36 -7.92 -11.17 12.31
N SER A 37 -6.83 -10.94 13.05
CA SER A 37 -6.81 -10.83 14.51
C SER A 37 -7.08 -9.42 15.05
N LEU A 38 -7.17 -8.41 14.17
CA LEU A 38 -7.47 -7.04 14.55
C LEU A 38 -8.97 -6.77 14.43
N PRO A 39 -9.59 -6.12 15.43
CA PRO A 39 -10.96 -5.66 15.32
C PRO A 39 -11.14 -4.73 14.11
N GLU A 40 -12.25 -4.88 13.41
CA GLU A 40 -12.60 -4.01 12.30
C GLU A 40 -13.02 -2.63 12.84
N SER A 41 -12.11 -1.68 12.76
CA SER A 41 -12.33 -0.32 13.26
C SER A 41 -11.40 0.66 12.58
N TYR A 42 -11.93 1.86 12.28
CA TYR A 42 -11.16 2.99 11.78
C TYR A 42 -9.99 3.35 12.72
N PHE A 43 -10.19 3.25 14.04
CA PHE A 43 -9.16 3.54 15.03
C PHE A 43 -7.99 2.55 15.02
N LYS A 44 -8.08 1.45 14.26
CA LYS A 44 -7.00 0.47 14.07
C LYS A 44 -6.21 0.67 12.77
N LEU A 45 -6.53 1.67 11.94
CA LEU A 45 -5.82 1.91 10.67
C LEU A 45 -4.31 2.12 10.84
N PHE A 46 -3.88 2.78 11.91
CA PHE A 46 -2.46 2.92 12.23
C PHE A 46 -1.79 1.55 12.48
N TRP A 47 -2.43 0.69 13.27
CA TRP A 47 -1.95 -0.66 13.54
C TRP A 47 -1.94 -1.55 12.29
N LYS A 48 -2.99 -1.46 11.46
CA LYS A 48 -3.04 -2.12 10.16
C LYS A 48 -1.87 -1.68 9.27
N THR A 49 -1.59 -0.38 9.21
CA THR A 49 -0.46 0.16 8.43
C THR A 49 0.88 -0.39 8.92
N ARG A 50 1.11 -0.41 10.24
CA ARG A 50 2.33 -0.99 10.83
C ARG A 50 2.50 -2.47 10.50
N LEU A 51 1.43 -3.25 10.65
CA LEU A 51 1.46 -4.69 10.39
C LEU A 51 1.66 -4.97 8.89
N ALA A 52 1.03 -4.18 8.01
CA ALA A 52 1.23 -4.23 6.57
C ALA A 52 2.69 -4.00 6.19
N LEU A 53 3.29 -2.90 6.66
CA LEU A 53 4.69 -2.59 6.37
C LEU A 53 5.62 -3.70 6.88
N TYR A 54 5.38 -4.22 8.09
CA TYR A 54 6.16 -5.34 8.64
C TYR A 54 6.03 -6.61 7.78
N TYR A 55 4.81 -6.96 7.36
CA TYR A 55 4.56 -8.13 6.53
C TYR A 55 5.25 -8.02 5.16
N VAL A 56 5.10 -6.89 4.47
CA VAL A 56 5.71 -6.68 3.15
C VAL A 56 7.24 -6.66 3.27
N TYR A 57 7.78 -6.01 4.30
CA TYR A 57 9.23 -6.01 4.54
C TYR A 57 9.79 -7.42 4.70
N THR A 58 9.14 -8.24 5.53
CA THR A 58 9.64 -9.59 5.88
C THR A 58 9.39 -10.65 4.82
N ASN A 59 8.34 -10.53 4.01
CA ASN A 59 7.93 -11.59 3.08
C ASN A 59 8.08 -11.25 1.60
N ILE A 60 8.17 -9.97 1.24
CA ILE A 60 8.06 -9.53 -0.16
C ILE A 60 9.27 -8.67 -0.59
N SER A 61 9.83 -7.86 0.31
CA SER A 61 10.82 -6.83 0.00
C SER A 61 12.03 -7.30 -0.81
N ALA A 62 12.47 -8.55 -0.66
CA ALA A 62 13.73 -9.02 -1.23
C ALA A 62 13.80 -8.91 -2.76
N HIS A 63 12.66 -8.73 -3.43
CA HIS A 63 12.56 -8.68 -4.89
C HIS A 63 12.14 -7.31 -5.46
N TYR A 64 11.98 -6.28 -4.62
CA TYR A 64 11.43 -5.00 -5.04
C TYR A 64 12.13 -3.80 -4.42
N ASP A 65 12.27 -2.73 -5.21
CA ASP A 65 12.91 -1.48 -4.82
C ASP A 65 11.98 -0.55 -4.01
N TRP A 66 10.68 -0.57 -4.32
CA TRP A 66 9.73 0.44 -3.86
C TRP A 66 8.51 -0.16 -3.17
N TYR A 67 8.05 0.54 -2.14
CA TYR A 67 6.78 0.26 -1.48
C TYR A 67 5.78 1.36 -1.85
N TYR A 68 4.57 0.94 -2.23
CA TYR A 68 3.46 1.86 -2.45
C TYR A 68 2.23 1.41 -1.66
N LYS A 69 1.75 2.27 -0.76
CA LYS A 69 0.50 2.09 -0.03
C LYS A 69 -0.57 2.99 -0.64
N ALA A 70 -1.73 2.42 -0.92
CA ALA A 70 -2.95 3.15 -1.25
C ALA A 70 -4.16 2.54 -0.51
N ASP A 71 -5.21 3.33 -0.39
CA ASP A 71 -6.51 2.88 0.11
C ASP A 71 -7.40 2.41 -1.06
N ASP A 72 -8.54 1.77 -0.77
CA ASP A 72 -9.33 1.07 -1.80
C ASP A 72 -10.26 1.98 -2.64
N ASP A 73 -10.21 3.29 -2.39
CA ASP A 73 -10.83 4.39 -3.11
C ASP A 73 -9.82 5.19 -3.96
N THR A 74 -8.57 4.74 -4.05
CA THR A 74 -7.50 5.40 -4.82
C THR A 74 -7.38 4.86 -6.25
N TYR A 75 -7.09 5.75 -7.20
CA TYR A 75 -6.69 5.38 -8.58
C TYR A 75 -5.28 5.87 -8.88
N VAL A 76 -4.48 5.04 -9.57
CA VAL A 76 -3.08 5.33 -9.89
C VAL A 76 -2.81 5.11 -11.37
N ILE A 77 -2.09 6.04 -12.00
CA ILE A 77 -1.48 5.81 -13.30
C ILE A 77 -0.05 5.30 -13.04
N VAL A 78 0.12 3.97 -13.07
CA VAL A 78 1.36 3.30 -12.65
C VAL A 78 2.54 3.69 -13.54
N GLU A 79 2.30 3.98 -14.81
CA GLU A 79 3.30 4.47 -15.76
C GLU A 79 3.89 5.81 -15.32
N ASN A 80 3.04 6.75 -14.87
CA ASN A 80 3.49 8.04 -14.35
C ASN A 80 4.24 7.88 -13.03
N LEU A 81 3.77 6.99 -12.15
CA LEU A 81 4.46 6.67 -10.91
C LEU A 81 5.86 6.11 -11.17
N ARG A 82 6.00 5.15 -12.09
CA ARG A 82 7.29 4.57 -12.48
C ARG A 82 8.23 5.62 -13.06
N ALA A 83 7.75 6.44 -14.00
CA ALA A 83 8.54 7.51 -14.60
C ALA A 83 9.08 8.49 -13.54
N TYR A 84 8.27 8.80 -12.52
CA TYR A 84 8.68 9.64 -11.41
C TYR A 84 9.67 8.95 -10.46
N LEU A 85 9.44 7.69 -10.08
CA LEU A 85 10.35 6.95 -9.19
C LEU A 85 11.72 6.68 -9.85
N ALA A 86 11.77 6.55 -11.18
CA ALA A 86 13.00 6.37 -11.94
C ALA A 86 13.98 7.56 -11.84
N THR A 87 13.53 8.73 -11.32
CA THR A 87 14.42 9.88 -11.08
C THR A 87 15.15 9.82 -9.74
N PHE A 88 14.90 8.79 -8.91
CA PHE A 88 15.49 8.62 -7.59
C PHE A 88 16.40 7.39 -7.54
N ASN A 89 17.42 7.43 -6.69
CA ASN A 89 18.23 6.25 -6.35
C ASN A 89 17.47 5.38 -5.35
N SER A 90 17.04 4.17 -5.72
CA SER A 90 16.29 3.26 -4.84
C SER A 90 17.11 2.73 -3.66
N ASN A 91 18.44 2.83 -3.70
CA ASN A 91 19.31 2.44 -2.58
C ASN A 91 19.40 3.51 -1.48
N GLU A 92 18.77 4.67 -1.68
CA GLU A 92 18.69 5.75 -0.69
C GLU A 92 17.32 5.78 -0.01
N PRO A 93 17.24 6.20 1.26
CA PRO A 93 15.97 6.27 1.97
C PRO A 93 15.11 7.43 1.45
N HIS A 94 13.97 7.09 0.84
CA HIS A 94 12.99 8.06 0.35
C HIS A 94 11.65 7.93 1.06
N TYR A 95 11.01 9.07 1.36
CA TYR A 95 9.62 9.14 1.81
C TYR A 95 8.87 10.18 0.99
N ILE A 96 8.06 9.69 0.04
CA ILE A 96 7.46 10.51 -1.01
C ILE A 96 5.93 10.48 -0.92
N GLY A 97 5.32 11.63 -1.18
CA GLY A 97 3.87 11.79 -1.18
C GLY A 97 3.45 13.18 -0.70
N PHE A 98 2.15 13.34 -0.45
CA PHE A 98 1.64 14.59 0.12
C PHE A 98 2.01 14.69 1.61
N ARG A 99 2.96 15.56 1.93
CA ARG A 99 3.42 15.80 3.30
C ARG A 99 2.61 16.92 3.92
N ILE A 100 1.70 16.57 4.83
CA ILE A 100 0.98 17.55 5.65
C ILE A 100 2.01 18.30 6.49
N LYS A 101 2.21 19.59 6.20
CA LYS A 101 2.95 20.48 7.09
C LYS A 101 2.08 20.73 8.30
N ARG A 102 2.55 20.38 9.51
CA ARG A 102 1.90 20.85 10.73
C ARG A 102 1.94 22.36 10.72
N ARG A 103 0.77 23.01 10.63
CA ARG A 103 0.64 24.43 10.92
C ARG A 103 0.93 24.56 12.42
N MET A 104 2.13 24.98 12.77
CA MET A 104 2.38 25.39 14.16
C MET A 104 1.48 26.60 14.41
N VAL A 105 0.49 26.43 15.28
CA VAL A 105 -0.23 27.58 15.83
C VAL A 105 0.75 28.21 16.81
N SER A 106 1.29 29.37 16.45
CA SER A 106 2.03 30.21 17.40
C SER A 106 1.04 30.66 18.47
N PHE A 107 1.29 30.24 19.71
CA PHE A 107 0.66 30.82 20.90
C PHE A 107 1.39 32.10 21.30
#